data_AF-A0A919P242-F1
#
_entry.id   AF-A0A919P242-F1
#
_cell.length_a   1.000
_cell.length_b   1.000
_cell.length_c   1.000
_cell.angle_alpha   90.00
_cell.angle_beta   90.00
_cell.angle_gamma   90.00
#
_symmetry.space_group_name_H-M   'P 1'
#
loop_
_entity.id
_entity.type
_entity.pdbx_description
1 polymer ?
#
loop_
_entity_poly.entity_id
_entity_poly.type
_entity_poly.pdbx_seq_one_letter_code
_entity_poly.pdbx_strand_id
1 'polypeptide(L)'
;MLRIVLAGLRVVATDPCPSLFGNLAAPTRMRAIALARQMDSVALLDRERALAAVRRLVLTPLDRPWLRTVELANEVLERRTVLPRPGRARSTHAVAVSLYMDKWWEQCLAGALRILADRGSVLEQVPVPSPWIEIRGNEPLDADESPADDSLDASSQEEKTRHVDLMFELRGATIIADAKYKLNSGALAAGDGYQVFAYSHTARSGTNGRLSDAAAILYPSRSPGSIYGGRLGGRRLRRATAPNYEARLLGLPFPAPSDLGSDVAWKSYLRRLADALELGLQGIASRPEAGTSDQPAGLAPVFE
;
A
#
# COMPACT_ATOMS: atom_id res chain seq x y z
N MET A 1 13.67 -16.05 11.12
CA MET A 1 13.54 -17.04 12.19
C MET A 1 14.21 -16.63 13.51
N LEU A 2 15.55 -16.56 13.61
CA LEU A 2 16.24 -16.25 14.87
C LEU A 2 15.76 -14.95 15.56
N ARG A 3 15.40 -13.93 14.77
CA ARG A 3 14.83 -12.67 15.27
C ARG A 3 13.50 -12.86 16.03
N ILE A 4 12.68 -13.84 15.62
CA ILE A 4 11.42 -14.21 16.28
C ILE A 4 11.72 -14.90 17.61
N VAL A 5 12.65 -15.86 17.60
CA VAL A 5 13.07 -16.58 18.81
C VAL A 5 13.65 -15.61 19.84
N LEU A 6 14.52 -14.68 19.41
CA LEU A 6 15.07 -13.65 20.27
C LEU A 6 13.99 -12.74 20.86
N ALA A 7 12.96 -12.38 20.08
CA ALA A 7 11.83 -11.60 20.59
C ALA A 7 11.07 -12.39 21.69
N GLY A 8 10.81 -13.68 21.48
CA GLY A 8 10.18 -14.54 22.49
C GLY A 8 11.02 -14.69 23.76
N LEU A 9 12.34 -14.92 23.62
CA LEU A 9 13.27 -14.97 24.75
C LEU A 9 13.30 -13.66 25.53
N ARG A 10 13.25 -12.51 24.84
CA ARG A 10 13.17 -11.20 25.51
C ARG A 10 11.86 -11.05 26.28
N VAL A 11 10.73 -11.51 25.76
CA VAL A 11 9.47 -11.51 26.53
C VAL A 11 9.65 -12.33 27.82
N VAL A 12 10.20 -13.54 27.76
CA VAL A 12 10.47 -14.34 28.98
C VAL A 12 11.44 -13.64 29.94
N ALA A 13 12.45 -12.97 29.40
CA ALA A 13 13.50 -12.31 30.17
C ALA A 13 13.05 -11.01 30.84
N THR A 14 12.20 -10.22 30.19
CA THR A 14 11.88 -8.85 30.61
C THR A 14 10.46 -8.65 31.10
N ASP A 15 9.53 -9.61 30.91
CA ASP A 15 8.14 -9.40 31.28
C ASP A 15 8.01 -9.18 32.80
N PRO A 16 7.63 -7.97 33.26
CA PRO A 16 7.47 -7.67 34.67
C PRO A 16 6.13 -8.18 35.23
N CYS A 17 5.38 -8.98 34.46
CA CYS A 17 4.02 -9.40 34.79
C CYS A 17 4.03 -10.58 35.80
N PRO A 18 3.54 -10.41 37.04
CA PRO A 18 3.69 -11.42 38.09
C PRO A 18 2.86 -12.71 37.92
N SER A 19 1.88 -12.78 37.00
CA SER A 19 0.87 -13.84 37.03
C SER A 19 1.08 -14.98 36.02
N LEU A 20 1.54 -14.72 34.81
CA LEU A 20 1.63 -15.75 33.76
C LEU A 20 2.98 -16.47 33.71
N PHE A 21 4.07 -15.69 33.87
CA PHE A 21 5.43 -16.20 33.94
C PHE A 21 6.05 -16.02 35.34
N GLY A 22 5.29 -15.55 36.32
CA GLY A 22 5.72 -15.48 37.72
C GLY A 22 6.08 -16.85 38.29
N ASN A 23 5.39 -17.90 37.81
CA ASN A 23 5.68 -19.29 38.16
C ASN A 23 6.85 -19.90 37.37
N LEU A 24 7.43 -19.19 36.39
CA LEU A 24 8.66 -19.68 35.79
C LEU A 24 9.77 -19.64 36.84
N ALA A 25 10.36 -20.81 37.09
CA ALA A 25 11.49 -20.92 37.98
C ALA A 25 12.60 -19.93 37.55
N ALA A 26 13.19 -19.23 38.52
CA ALA A 26 14.28 -18.28 38.28
C ALA A 26 15.40 -18.81 37.35
N PRO A 27 15.79 -20.11 37.39
CA PRO A 27 16.74 -20.68 36.44
C PRO A 27 16.31 -20.57 34.97
N THR A 28 15.03 -20.74 34.64
CA THR A 28 14.52 -20.65 33.26
C THR A 28 14.62 -19.23 32.73
N ARG A 29 14.29 -18.22 33.56
CA ARG A 29 14.43 -16.81 33.20
C ARG A 29 15.90 -16.44 32.98
N MET A 30 16.79 -16.89 33.86
CA MET A 30 18.24 -16.68 33.72
C MET A 30 18.80 -17.33 32.46
N ARG A 31 18.35 -18.53 32.11
CA ARG A 31 18.71 -19.20 30.85
C ARG A 31 18.21 -18.42 29.64
N ALA A 32 16.97 -17.91 29.66
CA ALA A 32 16.45 -17.08 28.58
C ALA A 32 17.28 -15.79 28.38
N ILE A 33 17.69 -15.14 29.47
CA ILE A 33 18.59 -13.97 29.44
C ILE A 33 19.95 -14.35 28.84
N ALA A 34 20.55 -15.46 29.29
CA ALA A 34 21.84 -15.93 28.80
C ALA A 34 21.80 -16.23 27.29
N LEU A 35 20.77 -16.96 26.83
CA LEU A 35 20.56 -17.25 25.41
C LEU A 35 20.31 -15.98 24.59
N ALA A 36 19.51 -15.04 25.10
CA ALA A 36 19.29 -13.76 24.43
C ALA A 36 20.57 -12.93 24.28
N ARG A 37 21.51 -13.03 25.23
CA ARG A 37 22.83 -12.40 25.15
C ARG A 37 23.76 -13.08 24.14
N GLN A 38 23.67 -14.40 23.99
CA GLN A 38 24.44 -15.12 22.97
C GLN A 38 23.98 -14.77 21.53
N MET A 39 22.79 -14.20 21.39
CA MET A 39 22.22 -13.77 20.11
C MET A 39 22.35 -12.25 19.88
N ASP A 40 23.36 -11.58 20.44
CA ASP A 40 23.45 -10.10 20.38
C ASP A 40 23.55 -9.52 18.96
N SER A 41 24.15 -10.29 18.04
CA SER A 41 24.33 -9.94 16.63
C SER A 41 23.02 -10.04 15.83
N VAL A 42 21.98 -10.67 16.39
CA VAL A 42 20.69 -10.83 15.74
C VAL A 42 19.85 -9.56 15.95
N ALA A 43 19.54 -8.87 14.85
CA ALA A 43 18.73 -7.65 14.87
C ALA A 43 17.38 -7.88 15.56
N LEU A 44 17.15 -7.17 16.66
CA LEU A 44 15.95 -7.30 17.46
C LEU A 44 14.69 -6.92 16.67
N LEU A 45 13.63 -7.71 16.85
CA LEU A 45 12.28 -7.34 16.47
C LEU A 45 11.49 -6.95 17.72
N ASP A 46 10.65 -5.93 17.60
CA ASP A 46 9.57 -5.75 18.57
C ASP A 46 8.59 -6.94 18.46
N ARG A 47 7.81 -7.14 19.53
CA ARG A 47 6.89 -8.28 19.65
C ARG A 47 5.88 -8.35 18.51
N GLU A 48 5.28 -7.23 18.14
CA GLU A 48 4.22 -7.19 17.12
C GLU A 48 4.77 -7.53 15.75
N ARG A 49 5.96 -7.01 15.41
CA ARG A 49 6.69 -7.40 14.20
C ARG A 49 7.12 -8.85 14.24
N ALA A 50 7.49 -9.39 15.40
CA ALA A 50 7.82 -10.81 15.55
C ALA A 50 6.58 -11.70 15.31
N LEU A 51 5.41 -11.37 15.87
CA LEU A 51 4.15 -12.07 15.62
C LEU A 51 3.74 -12.01 14.14
N ALA A 52 3.82 -10.83 13.53
CA ALA A 52 3.55 -10.66 12.10
C ALA A 52 4.54 -11.47 11.25
N ALA A 53 5.82 -11.51 11.65
CA ALA A 53 6.84 -12.29 10.97
C ALA A 53 6.62 -13.80 11.12
N VAL A 54 6.14 -14.29 12.27
CA VAL A 54 5.76 -15.71 12.46
C VAL A 54 4.68 -16.10 11.46
N ARG A 55 3.61 -15.30 11.35
CA ARG A 55 2.46 -15.60 10.48
C ARG A 55 2.82 -15.68 8.99
N ARG A 56 3.94 -15.07 8.60
CA ARG A 56 4.45 -15.06 7.23
C ARG A 56 5.63 -16.00 7.02
N LEU A 57 6.09 -16.68 8.07
CA LEU A 57 7.28 -17.50 8.02
C LEU A 57 6.97 -18.81 7.28
N VAL A 58 7.59 -18.98 6.11
CA VAL A 58 7.63 -20.27 5.41
C VAL A 58 8.99 -20.91 5.72
N LEU A 59 8.98 -22.06 6.39
CA LEU A 59 10.22 -22.77 6.75
C LEU A 59 10.68 -23.65 5.59
N THR A 60 11.94 -23.50 5.20
CA THR A 60 12.57 -24.40 4.23
C THR A 60 12.96 -25.72 4.91
N PRO A 61 13.31 -26.80 4.16
CA PRO A 61 13.81 -28.04 4.76
C PRO A 61 15.01 -27.84 5.71
N LEU A 62 15.87 -26.85 5.45
CA LEU A 62 17.01 -26.51 6.31
C LEU A 62 16.59 -25.85 7.63
N ASP A 63 15.42 -25.20 7.67
CA ASP A 63 14.90 -24.54 8.86
C ASP A 63 14.03 -25.46 9.74
N ARG A 64 13.66 -26.65 9.24
CA ARG A 64 12.78 -27.59 9.97
C ARG A 64 13.19 -27.90 11.40
N PRO A 65 14.48 -28.05 11.75
CA PRO A 65 14.89 -28.30 13.14
C PRO A 65 14.45 -27.21 14.12
N TRP A 66 14.16 -26.01 13.64
CA TRP A 66 13.74 -24.87 14.44
C TRP A 66 12.23 -24.70 14.57
N LEU A 67 11.43 -25.48 13.85
CA LEU A 67 9.97 -25.36 13.83
C LEU A 67 9.40 -25.28 15.25
N ARG A 68 9.75 -26.25 16.11
CA ARG A 68 9.28 -26.32 17.49
C ARG A 68 9.70 -25.10 18.31
N THR A 69 10.90 -24.59 18.09
CA THR A 69 11.40 -23.39 18.78
C THR A 69 10.63 -22.14 18.36
N VAL A 70 10.29 -22.02 17.07
CA VAL A 70 9.48 -20.92 16.56
C VAL A 70 8.04 -21.00 17.05
N GLU A 71 7.45 -22.19 17.10
CA GLU A 71 6.11 -22.41 17.65
C GLU A 71 6.03 -21.99 19.12
N LEU A 72 6.99 -22.42 19.94
CA LEU A 72 7.09 -22.00 21.35
C LEU A 72 7.32 -20.50 21.49
N ALA A 73 8.16 -19.91 20.63
CA ALA A 73 8.34 -18.47 20.60
C ALA A 73 7.03 -17.76 20.22
N ASN A 74 6.26 -18.30 19.27
CA ASN A 74 4.94 -17.76 18.91
C ASN A 74 3.98 -17.83 20.09
N GLU A 75 3.89 -18.96 20.79
CA GLU A 75 3.04 -19.08 21.98
C GLU A 75 3.41 -18.05 23.05
N VAL A 76 4.71 -17.87 23.33
CA VAL A 76 5.18 -16.85 24.27
C VAL A 76 4.86 -15.44 23.79
N LEU A 77 5.06 -15.18 22.50
CA LEU A 77 4.77 -13.89 21.88
C LEU A 77 3.26 -13.61 21.86
N GLU A 78 2.38 -14.60 21.72
CA GLU A 78 0.93 -14.40 21.73
C GLU A 78 0.39 -14.11 23.14
N ARG A 79 0.99 -14.72 24.18
CA ARG A 79 0.47 -14.77 25.55
C ARG A 79 0.57 -13.50 26.43
N ARG A 80 0.59 -12.29 25.87
CA ARG A 80 0.58 -11.07 26.71
C ARG A 80 -0.79 -10.40 26.81
N THR A 81 -1.24 -10.29 28.06
CA THR A 81 -2.15 -9.28 28.59
C THR A 81 -1.55 -7.88 28.37
N VAL A 82 -2.23 -7.02 27.63
CA VAL A 82 -1.91 -5.58 27.66
C VAL A 82 -2.37 -5.08 29.02
N LEU A 83 -1.43 -4.76 29.92
CA LEU A 83 -1.78 -3.90 31.04
C LEU A 83 -1.85 -2.46 30.50
N PRO A 84 -2.94 -1.74 30.78
CA PRO A 84 -3.00 -0.31 30.51
C PRO A 84 -1.93 0.42 31.31
N ARG A 85 -1.51 1.59 30.79
CA ARG A 85 -0.70 2.58 31.51
C ARG A 85 -1.22 2.79 32.94
N PRO A 86 -0.39 3.25 33.91
CA PRO A 86 -0.85 3.54 35.26
C PRO A 86 -1.96 4.61 35.20
N GLY A 87 -3.18 4.11 35.31
CA GLY A 87 -4.44 4.80 35.04
C GLY A 87 -5.48 3.71 35.05
N ARG A 88 -6.11 3.51 36.22
CA ARG A 88 -7.03 2.40 36.54
C ARG A 88 -7.95 2.05 35.36
N ALA A 89 -7.60 1.03 34.58
CA ALA A 89 -8.58 0.39 33.72
C ALA A 89 -9.43 -0.52 34.60
N ARG A 90 -10.75 -0.30 34.56
CA ARG A 90 -11.74 -1.13 35.25
C ARG A 90 -11.93 -2.50 34.60
N SER A 91 -11.28 -2.79 33.47
CA SER A 91 -11.38 -4.08 32.77
C SER A 91 -10.00 -4.67 32.50
N THR A 92 -9.86 -5.96 32.84
CA THR A 92 -8.69 -6.83 32.68
C THR A 92 -8.45 -7.34 31.26
N HIS A 93 -9.32 -7.00 30.30
CA HIS A 93 -9.22 -7.46 28.93
C HIS A 93 -8.69 -6.34 28.04
N ALA A 94 -7.67 -6.68 27.26
CA ALA A 94 -7.20 -5.81 26.21
C ALA A 94 -7.35 -6.51 24.87
N VAL A 95 -7.91 -5.77 23.92
CA VAL A 95 -8.04 -6.21 22.54
C VAL A 95 -6.95 -5.51 21.74
N ALA A 96 -6.06 -6.29 21.15
CA ALA A 96 -5.10 -5.78 20.17
C ALA A 96 -5.68 -6.00 18.77
N VAL A 97 -5.84 -4.91 18.01
CA VAL A 97 -6.25 -4.96 16.61
C VAL A 97 -5.06 -4.52 15.77
N SER A 98 -4.62 -5.39 14.87
CA SER A 98 -3.57 -5.08 13.89
C SER A 98 -4.23 -4.76 12.56
N LEU A 99 -3.93 -3.59 11.99
CA LEU A 99 -4.49 -3.12 10.73
C LEU A 99 -3.37 -2.95 9.70
N TYR A 100 -3.67 -3.38 8.47
CA TYR A 100 -2.84 -3.09 7.30
C TYR A 100 -3.04 -1.64 6.90
N MET A 101 -2.09 -0.78 7.27
CA MET A 101 -2.25 0.66 7.09
C MET A 101 -2.35 1.09 5.64
N ASP A 102 -1.72 0.37 4.70
CA ASP A 102 -1.86 0.60 3.26
C ASP A 102 -3.33 0.46 2.83
N LYS A 103 -3.93 -0.70 3.12
CA LYS A 103 -5.32 -0.98 2.74
C LYS A 103 -6.32 -0.08 3.48
N TRP A 104 -6.03 0.22 4.73
CA TRP A 104 -6.85 1.13 5.51
C TRP A 104 -6.83 2.55 4.95
N TRP A 105 -5.66 3.00 4.48
CA TRP A 105 -5.51 4.29 3.81
C TRP A 105 -6.29 4.34 2.49
N GLU A 106 -6.22 3.28 1.67
CA GLU A 106 -7.07 3.14 0.47
C GLU A 106 -8.56 3.27 0.81
N GLN A 107 -9.02 2.63 1.88
CA GLN A 107 -10.42 2.70 2.31
C GLN A 107 -10.84 4.12 2.76
N CYS A 108 -9.94 4.84 3.45
CA CYS A 108 -10.18 6.24 3.79
C CYS A 108 -10.37 7.10 2.54
N LEU A 109 -9.48 6.92 1.56
CA LEU A 109 -9.51 7.63 0.29
C LEU A 109 -10.76 7.28 -0.52
N ALA A 110 -11.13 6.01 -0.62
CA ALA A 110 -12.37 5.58 -1.28
C ALA A 110 -13.61 6.20 -0.60
N GLY A 111 -13.62 6.27 0.74
CA GLY A 111 -14.68 6.95 1.49
C GLY A 111 -14.80 8.44 1.17
N ALA A 112 -13.68 9.16 1.08
CA ALA A 112 -13.67 10.57 0.72
C ALA A 112 -13.99 10.81 -0.77
N LEU A 113 -13.47 9.97 -1.68
CA LEU A 113 -13.78 10.05 -3.11
C LEU A 113 -15.26 9.81 -3.37
N ARG A 114 -15.95 8.94 -2.63
CA ARG A 114 -17.41 8.78 -2.76
C ARG A 114 -18.21 10.04 -2.39
N ILE A 115 -17.61 10.97 -1.65
CA ILE A 115 -18.21 12.28 -1.35
C ILE A 115 -17.95 13.28 -2.49
N LEU A 116 -16.76 13.21 -3.11
CA LEU A 116 -16.26 14.19 -4.07
C LEU A 116 -16.52 13.84 -5.54
N ALA A 117 -16.31 12.58 -5.92
CA ALA A 117 -16.34 12.10 -7.29
C ALA A 117 -17.75 12.00 -7.86
N ASP A 118 -17.84 11.84 -9.17
CA ASP A 118 -19.10 11.66 -9.87
C ASP A 118 -19.81 10.39 -9.33
N ARG A 119 -21.14 10.46 -9.20
CA ARG A 119 -21.89 9.48 -8.41
C ARG A 119 -21.72 8.06 -8.99
N GLY A 120 -21.14 7.17 -8.18
CA GLY A 120 -20.95 5.76 -8.54
C GLY A 120 -19.72 5.48 -9.40
N SER A 121 -18.86 6.47 -9.67
CA SER A 121 -17.68 6.28 -10.51
C SER A 121 -16.49 5.65 -9.77
N VAL A 122 -16.50 5.61 -8.44
CA VAL A 122 -15.35 5.16 -7.64
C VAL A 122 -15.23 3.64 -7.68
N LEU A 123 -14.18 3.16 -8.33
CA LEU A 123 -13.79 1.76 -8.43
C LEU A 123 -12.50 1.54 -7.63
N GLU A 124 -12.44 0.44 -6.87
CA GLU A 124 -11.28 0.03 -6.09
C GLU A 124 -10.59 -1.16 -6.76
N GLN A 125 -9.26 -1.21 -6.72
CA GLN A 125 -8.45 -2.33 -7.22
C GLN A 125 -8.81 -2.69 -8.67
N VAL A 126 -8.75 -1.71 -9.57
CA VAL A 126 -9.11 -1.91 -10.98
C VAL A 126 -7.97 -2.59 -11.71
N PRO A 127 -8.18 -3.74 -12.37
CA PRO A 127 -7.14 -4.38 -13.16
C PRO A 127 -6.75 -3.49 -14.34
N VAL A 128 -5.45 -3.34 -14.56
CA VAL A 128 -4.86 -2.62 -15.69
C VAL A 128 -3.84 -3.51 -16.39
N PRO A 129 -3.80 -3.48 -17.73
CA PRO A 129 -2.77 -4.21 -18.47
C PRO A 129 -1.37 -3.71 -18.05
N SER A 130 -0.38 -4.59 -18.13
CA SER A 130 1.01 -4.20 -17.93
C SER A 130 1.49 -3.44 -19.16
N PRO A 131 2.19 -2.29 -19.01
CA PRO A 131 2.66 -1.51 -20.17
C PRO A 131 3.78 -2.22 -20.93
N TRP A 132 4.32 -3.31 -20.36
CA TRP A 132 5.41 -4.12 -20.91
C TRP A 132 4.93 -5.41 -21.56
N ILE A 133 3.61 -5.65 -21.58
CA ILE A 133 3.09 -6.64 -22.49
C ILE A 133 3.23 -5.98 -23.86
N GLU A 134 4.33 -6.32 -24.55
CA GLU A 134 4.39 -6.13 -25.99
C GLU A 134 3.09 -6.71 -26.51
N ILE A 135 2.21 -5.85 -26.98
CA ILE A 135 1.13 -6.28 -27.86
C ILE A 135 1.90 -6.75 -29.09
N ARG A 136 2.39 -8.00 -29.06
CA ARG A 136 2.79 -8.73 -30.25
C ARG A 136 1.64 -8.50 -31.19
N GLY A 137 1.97 -7.82 -32.29
CA GLY A 137 0.99 -7.05 -33.04
C GLY A 137 -0.26 -7.86 -33.31
N ASN A 138 -1.35 -7.17 -33.60
CA ASN A 138 -2.39 -7.72 -34.46
C ASN A 138 -1.78 -8.04 -35.85
N GLU A 139 -0.70 -8.83 -35.93
CA GLU A 139 -0.49 -9.64 -37.10
C GLU A 139 -1.79 -10.43 -37.22
N PRO A 140 -2.52 -10.28 -38.34
CA PRO A 140 -3.62 -11.18 -38.62
C PRO A 140 -3.06 -12.58 -38.39
N LEU A 141 -3.72 -13.40 -37.56
CA LEU A 141 -3.42 -14.82 -37.58
C LEU A 141 -3.64 -15.26 -39.02
N ASP A 142 -2.56 -15.34 -39.80
CA ASP A 142 -2.55 -16.07 -41.05
C ASP A 142 -2.92 -17.49 -40.64
N ALA A 143 -4.14 -17.88 -41.01
CA ALA A 143 -4.88 -18.99 -40.45
C ALA A 143 -4.33 -20.38 -40.84
N ASP A 144 -3.04 -20.47 -41.19
CA ASP A 144 -2.48 -21.65 -41.86
C ASP A 144 -1.23 -22.25 -41.19
N GLU A 145 -0.74 -21.68 -40.09
CA GLU A 145 0.32 -22.34 -39.30
C GLU A 145 -0.29 -23.28 -38.25
N SER A 146 -0.41 -24.54 -38.64
CA SER A 146 -0.75 -25.66 -37.76
C SER A 146 0.27 -25.78 -36.62
N PRO A 147 -0.16 -25.86 -35.34
CA PRO A 147 0.76 -25.91 -34.21
C PRO A 147 1.43 -27.28 -34.13
N ALA A 148 2.72 -27.33 -34.41
CA ALA A 148 3.57 -28.45 -34.02
C ALA A 148 3.81 -28.37 -32.51
N ASP A 149 3.06 -29.20 -31.80
CA ASP A 149 3.40 -29.92 -30.57
C ASP A 149 4.74 -29.54 -29.90
N ASP A 150 4.74 -28.50 -29.05
CA ASP A 150 5.80 -28.30 -28.06
C ASP A 150 5.18 -27.85 -26.73
N SER A 151 4.90 -28.86 -25.91
CA SER A 151 4.27 -28.81 -24.60
C SER A 151 5.23 -28.33 -23.49
N LEU A 152 5.77 -27.12 -23.64
CA LEU A 152 6.60 -26.49 -22.60
C LEU A 152 5.80 -25.41 -21.83
N ASP A 153 5.29 -25.82 -20.67
CA ASP A 153 4.95 -24.99 -19.50
C ASP A 153 4.03 -23.77 -19.69
N ALA A 154 2.79 -24.03 -20.11
CA ALA A 154 1.66 -23.07 -20.04
C ALA A 154 1.33 -22.59 -18.60
N SER A 155 1.99 -23.12 -17.56
CA SER A 155 1.82 -22.71 -16.17
C SER A 155 2.72 -21.55 -15.71
N SER A 156 3.52 -20.95 -16.61
CA SER A 156 4.53 -19.95 -16.22
C SER A 156 4.28 -18.52 -16.71
N GLN A 157 3.23 -18.28 -17.50
CA GLN A 157 2.77 -16.94 -17.88
C GLN A 157 1.36 -16.67 -17.34
N GLU A 158 1.18 -16.74 -16.01
CA GLU A 158 0.15 -15.90 -15.40
C GLU A 158 0.52 -14.45 -15.71
N GLU A 159 -0.12 -13.89 -16.75
CA GLU A 159 -0.02 -12.48 -17.08
C GLU A 159 -0.26 -11.69 -15.80
N LYS A 160 0.82 -11.08 -15.28
CA LYS A 160 0.78 -10.32 -14.03
C LYS A 160 -0.09 -9.09 -14.25
N THR A 161 -1.40 -9.28 -14.10
CA THR A 161 -2.41 -8.25 -14.14
C THR A 161 -2.10 -7.30 -12.99
N ARG A 162 -1.76 -6.07 -13.35
CA ARG A 162 -1.52 -5.03 -12.35
C ARG A 162 -2.86 -4.46 -11.94
N HIS A 163 -2.94 -3.90 -10.74
CA HIS A 163 -4.14 -3.24 -10.26
C HIS A 163 -3.80 -1.80 -9.91
N VAL A 164 -4.68 -0.86 -10.25
CA VAL A 164 -4.66 0.50 -9.67
C VAL A 164 -5.53 0.49 -8.43
N ASP A 165 -5.09 1.17 -7.38
CA ASP A 165 -5.82 1.15 -6.11
C ASP A 165 -7.21 1.77 -6.25
N LEU A 166 -7.31 2.87 -6.99
CA LEU A 166 -8.53 3.66 -7.15
C LEU A 166 -8.66 4.18 -8.59
N MET A 167 -9.87 4.21 -9.11
CA MET A 167 -10.25 4.88 -10.35
C MET A 167 -11.58 5.60 -10.14
N PHE A 168 -11.70 6.83 -10.62
CA PHE A 168 -12.91 7.62 -10.44
C PHE A 168 -13.06 8.70 -11.51
N GLU A 169 -14.28 9.20 -11.70
CA GLU A 169 -14.57 10.34 -12.55
C GLU A 169 -14.76 11.58 -11.66
N LEU A 170 -14.16 12.70 -12.06
CA LEU A 170 -14.31 13.97 -11.36
C LEU A 170 -14.56 15.07 -12.37
N ARG A 171 -15.80 15.56 -12.43
CA ARG A 171 -16.25 16.56 -13.41
C ARG A 171 -15.98 16.10 -14.85
N GLY A 172 -16.26 14.82 -15.12
CA GLY A 172 -16.08 14.19 -16.44
C GLY A 172 -14.65 13.81 -16.81
N ALA A 173 -13.65 14.08 -15.96
CA ALA A 173 -12.29 13.59 -16.14
C ALA A 173 -12.10 12.25 -15.44
N THR A 174 -11.60 11.25 -16.17
CA THR A 174 -11.21 9.95 -15.61
C THR A 174 -9.85 10.05 -14.95
N ILE A 175 -9.81 9.84 -13.63
CA ILE A 175 -8.58 9.90 -12.83
C ILE A 175 -8.32 8.52 -12.25
N ILE A 176 -7.08 8.06 -12.39
CA ILE A 176 -6.59 6.92 -11.62
C ILE A 176 -5.74 7.40 -10.46
N ALA A 177 -5.86 6.73 -9.33
CA ALA A 177 -5.12 7.07 -8.13
C ALA A 177 -4.47 5.84 -7.50
N ASP A 178 -3.27 6.07 -6.99
CA ASP A 178 -2.48 5.09 -6.28
C ASP A 178 -2.22 5.62 -4.86
N ALA A 179 -2.51 4.79 -3.86
CA ALA A 179 -2.46 5.14 -2.46
C ALA A 179 -1.16 4.62 -1.85
N LYS A 180 -0.32 5.51 -1.32
CA LYS A 180 0.97 5.14 -0.74
C LYS A 180 1.02 5.51 0.74
N TYR A 181 1.06 4.52 1.62
CA TYR A 181 1.27 4.76 3.05
C TYR A 181 2.77 4.82 3.38
N LYS A 182 3.38 5.99 3.15
CA LYS A 182 4.77 6.28 3.52
C LYS A 182 4.83 7.52 4.41
N LEU A 183 4.90 7.33 5.73
CA LEU A 183 5.10 8.43 6.68
C LEU A 183 6.60 8.83 6.68
N ASN A 184 6.91 10.07 6.29
CA ASN A 184 8.22 10.75 6.44
C ASN A 184 9.32 10.53 5.39
N SER A 185 9.08 9.93 4.22
CA SER A 185 10.12 9.91 3.18
C SER A 185 10.03 11.20 2.35
N GLY A 186 10.55 12.34 2.85
CA GLY A 186 10.50 13.64 2.17
C GLY A 186 11.01 13.68 0.72
N ALA A 187 11.57 12.57 0.21
CA ALA A 187 11.87 12.34 -1.19
C ALA A 187 10.86 11.38 -1.85
N LEU A 188 10.43 11.72 -3.06
CA LEU A 188 9.85 10.75 -4.00
C LEU A 188 10.82 9.59 -4.17
N ALA A 189 10.35 8.36 -3.97
CA ALA A 189 11.14 7.22 -4.39
C ALA A 189 11.19 7.22 -5.92
N ALA A 190 12.33 6.89 -6.53
CA ALA A 190 12.46 6.79 -7.99
C ALA A 190 11.39 5.88 -8.63
N GLY A 191 10.89 4.89 -7.87
CA GLY A 191 9.79 4.01 -8.30
C GLY A 191 8.41 4.67 -8.42
N ASP A 192 8.16 5.78 -7.70
CA ASP A 192 6.84 6.44 -7.72
C ASP A 192 6.62 7.18 -9.06
N GLY A 193 7.68 7.74 -9.67
CA GLY A 193 7.60 8.36 -11.00
C GLY A 193 7.40 7.36 -12.15
N TYR A 194 7.94 6.14 -11.99
CA TYR A 194 7.74 5.06 -12.94
C TYR A 194 6.30 4.55 -12.95
N GLN A 195 5.61 4.54 -11.80
CA GLN A 195 4.20 4.17 -11.73
C GLN A 195 3.32 5.12 -12.56
N VAL A 196 3.58 6.44 -12.50
CA VAL A 196 2.91 7.43 -13.36
C VAL A 196 3.09 7.12 -14.85
N PHE A 197 4.32 6.79 -15.25
CA PHE A 197 4.60 6.42 -16.64
C PHE A 197 3.87 5.15 -17.06
N ALA A 198 3.85 4.12 -16.21
CA ALA A 198 3.14 2.88 -16.50
C ALA A 198 1.65 3.14 -16.70
N TYR A 199 1.06 3.90 -15.78
CA TYR A 199 -0.34 4.24 -15.74
C TYR A 199 -0.82 5.10 -16.91
N SER A 200 0.01 6.03 -17.40
CA SER A 200 -0.33 6.84 -18.58
C SER A 200 -0.51 6.04 -19.87
N HIS A 201 -0.06 4.77 -19.90
CA HIS A 201 -0.13 3.91 -21.08
C HIS A 201 -1.21 2.84 -20.99
N THR A 202 -1.67 2.49 -19.79
CA THR A 202 -2.44 1.25 -19.60
C THR A 202 -3.81 1.41 -18.97
N ALA A 203 -4.05 2.50 -18.24
CA ALA A 203 -5.33 2.67 -17.58
C ALA A 203 -6.38 3.13 -18.60
N ARG A 204 -7.09 2.16 -19.17
CA ARG A 204 -8.33 2.39 -19.92
C ARG A 204 -9.53 2.25 -18.98
N SER A 205 -10.46 3.19 -19.05
CA SER A 205 -11.75 3.09 -18.37
C SER A 205 -12.54 1.91 -18.94
N GLY A 206 -12.93 0.99 -18.07
CA GLY A 206 -13.59 -0.26 -18.47
C GLY A 206 -14.93 -0.05 -19.18
N THR A 207 -15.57 1.10 -19.00
CA THR A 207 -16.85 1.42 -19.65
C THR A 207 -16.69 1.78 -21.12
N ASN A 208 -15.61 2.49 -21.48
CA ASN A 208 -15.51 3.15 -22.79
C ASN A 208 -14.18 2.83 -23.52
N GLY A 209 -13.28 2.07 -22.90
CA GLY A 209 -11.92 1.83 -23.40
C GLY A 209 -11.03 3.09 -23.47
N ARG A 210 -11.54 4.25 -23.02
CA ARG A 210 -10.85 5.54 -23.05
C ARG A 210 -9.72 5.57 -22.02
N LEU A 211 -8.55 6.09 -22.41
CA LEU A 211 -7.44 6.29 -21.48
C LEU A 211 -7.83 7.26 -20.35
N SER A 212 -7.32 7.03 -19.14
CA SER A 212 -7.42 8.01 -18.06
C SER A 212 -6.86 9.37 -18.51
N ASP A 213 -7.46 10.46 -18.02
CA ASP A 213 -7.07 11.82 -18.35
C ASP A 213 -5.90 12.31 -17.47
N ALA A 214 -5.77 11.76 -16.26
CA ALA A 214 -4.70 12.07 -15.33
C ALA A 214 -4.50 10.96 -14.28
N ALA A 215 -3.39 11.07 -13.56
CA ALA A 215 -3.11 10.25 -12.39
C ALA A 215 -3.00 11.07 -11.10
N ALA A 216 -3.18 10.43 -9.96
CA ALA A 216 -2.87 10.97 -8.66
C ALA A 216 -2.10 9.95 -7.80
N ILE A 217 -1.12 10.41 -7.04
CA ILE A 217 -0.43 9.60 -6.02
C ILE A 217 -0.72 10.24 -4.67
N LEU A 218 -1.37 9.47 -3.80
CA LEU A 218 -2.04 9.96 -2.60
C LEU A 218 -1.31 9.45 -1.35
N TYR A 219 -0.66 10.35 -0.63
CA TYR A 219 0.10 10.06 0.58
C TYR A 219 -0.59 10.62 1.81
N PRO A 220 -0.55 9.94 2.97
CA PRO A 220 -0.94 10.53 4.24
C PRO A 220 0.11 11.54 4.70
N SER A 221 -0.35 12.64 5.29
CA SER A 221 0.45 13.70 5.90
C SER A 221 -0.05 13.99 7.31
N ARG A 222 0.90 14.15 8.24
CA ARG A 222 0.60 14.51 9.64
C ARG A 222 0.22 15.97 9.80
N SER A 223 0.69 16.81 8.89
CA SER A 223 0.41 18.25 8.89
C SER A 223 -0.46 18.53 7.67
N PRO A 224 -1.75 18.83 7.87
CA PRO A 224 -2.61 19.30 6.79
C PRO A 224 -1.94 20.49 6.10
N GLY A 225 -1.75 20.42 4.78
CA GLY A 225 -1.03 21.46 4.03
C GLY A 225 0.50 21.44 4.18
N SER A 226 1.11 20.47 4.88
CA SER A 226 2.55 20.21 4.73
C SER A 226 2.78 19.54 3.39
N ILE A 227 3.00 20.39 2.40
CA ILE A 227 3.21 20.01 1.02
C ILE A 227 4.61 19.40 0.90
N TYR A 228 4.71 18.25 0.23
CA TYR A 228 5.95 17.87 -0.46
C TYR A 228 6.34 18.98 -1.45
N GLY A 229 7.11 19.98 -1.01
CA GLY A 229 7.59 21.08 -1.85
C GLY A 229 6.86 22.44 -1.73
N GLY A 230 6.14 22.71 -0.63
CA GLY A 230 5.84 24.10 -0.22
C GLY A 230 4.67 24.87 -0.88
N ARG A 231 3.86 24.30 -1.78
CA ARG A 231 2.62 24.95 -2.30
C ARG A 231 1.37 24.06 -2.22
N LEU A 232 0.26 24.61 -1.72
CA LEU A 232 -1.04 23.96 -1.41
C LEU A 232 -1.72 23.14 -2.53
N GLY A 233 -1.12 22.99 -3.72
CA GLY A 233 -1.66 22.24 -4.87
C GLY A 233 -0.95 20.93 -5.21
N GLY A 234 -0.08 20.44 -4.31
CA GLY A 234 0.75 19.25 -4.58
C GLY A 234 1.80 19.47 -5.65
N ARG A 235 2.68 18.48 -5.85
CA ARG A 235 3.66 18.52 -6.94
C ARG A 235 3.01 17.99 -8.21
N ARG A 236 3.15 18.72 -9.32
CA ARG A 236 2.71 18.28 -10.64
C ARG A 236 3.87 17.57 -11.33
N LEU A 237 3.62 16.36 -11.80
CA LEU A 237 4.49 15.66 -12.73
C LEU A 237 3.80 15.67 -14.09
N ARG A 238 4.55 15.98 -15.14
CA ARG A 238 4.06 15.93 -16.52
C ARG A 238 4.97 15.03 -17.32
N ARG A 239 4.37 14.17 -18.14
CA ARG A 239 5.12 13.38 -19.10
C ARG A 239 5.82 14.32 -20.08
N ALA A 240 7.12 14.08 -20.32
CA ALA A 240 7.91 14.86 -21.25
C ALA A 240 7.53 14.60 -22.72
N THR A 241 7.06 13.39 -23.03
CA THR A 241 6.64 12.96 -24.37
C THR A 241 5.13 12.89 -24.50
N ALA A 242 4.63 12.94 -25.74
CA ALA A 242 3.20 12.76 -26.03
C ALA A 242 2.71 11.33 -25.65
N PRO A 243 1.41 11.16 -25.31
CA PRO A 243 0.43 12.21 -25.03
C PRO A 243 0.77 13.00 -23.76
N ASN A 244 0.31 14.25 -23.73
CA ASN A 244 0.40 15.08 -22.53
C ASN A 244 -0.38 14.43 -21.39
N TYR A 245 0.33 13.82 -20.45
CA TYR A 245 -0.26 13.18 -19.28
C TYR A 245 0.25 13.85 -18.00
N GLU A 246 -0.67 14.17 -17.10
CA GLU A 246 -0.37 14.85 -15.85
C GLU A 246 -0.63 13.92 -14.66
N ALA A 247 0.27 13.94 -13.69
CA ALA A 247 0.08 13.28 -12.40
C ALA A 247 0.25 14.26 -11.24
N ARG A 248 -0.63 14.13 -10.23
CA ARG A 248 -0.59 14.95 -9.02
C ARG A 248 -0.13 14.15 -7.82
N LEU A 249 0.87 14.68 -7.12
CA LEU A 249 1.33 14.10 -5.86
C LEU A 249 0.73 14.91 -4.72
N LEU A 250 -0.15 14.27 -3.97
CA LEU A 250 -0.94 14.91 -2.92
C LEU A 250 -0.57 14.34 -1.55
N GLY A 251 -0.20 15.23 -0.63
CA GLY A 251 -0.12 14.93 0.80
C GLY A 251 -1.45 15.30 1.44
N LEU A 252 -2.16 14.31 1.98
CA LEU A 252 -3.54 14.43 2.46
C LEU A 252 -3.61 14.23 3.98
N PRO A 253 -4.58 14.83 4.69
CA PRO A 253 -4.68 14.67 6.12
C PRO A 253 -4.90 13.19 6.49
N PHE A 254 -4.12 12.71 7.46
CA PHE A 254 -4.34 11.41 8.10
C PHE A 254 -5.22 11.58 9.34
N PRO A 255 -6.12 10.64 9.67
CA PRO A 255 -7.07 10.83 10.76
C PRO A 255 -6.34 10.79 12.10
N ALA A 256 -6.74 11.70 12.98
CA ALA A 256 -6.28 11.75 14.37
C ALA A 256 -7.16 10.84 15.25
N PRO A 257 -6.72 10.48 16.47
CA PRO A 257 -7.55 9.72 17.41
C PRO A 257 -8.92 10.35 17.67
N SER A 258 -9.03 11.68 17.64
CA SER A 258 -10.30 12.40 17.79
C SER A 258 -11.29 12.14 16.64
N ASP A 259 -10.80 11.83 15.44
CA ASP A 259 -11.63 11.54 14.27
C ASP A 259 -12.27 10.15 14.33
N LEU A 260 -11.69 9.26 15.15
CA LEU A 260 -12.13 7.87 15.31
C LEU A 260 -13.10 7.69 16.49
N GLY A 261 -13.36 8.75 17.26
CA GLY A 261 -14.13 8.66 18.52
C GLY A 261 -15.65 8.53 18.33
N SER A 262 -16.18 8.87 17.15
CA SER A 262 -17.61 8.74 16.83
C SER A 262 -17.86 8.73 15.32
N ASP A 263 -19.03 8.24 14.90
CA ASP A 263 -19.46 8.27 13.49
C ASP A 263 -19.51 9.70 12.93
N VAL A 264 -19.91 10.67 13.75
CA VAL A 264 -19.98 12.09 13.36
C VAL A 264 -18.57 12.65 13.13
N ALA A 265 -17.63 12.35 14.02
CA ALA A 265 -16.23 12.76 13.87
C ALA A 265 -15.60 12.11 12.63
N TRP A 266 -15.90 10.83 12.39
CA TRP A 266 -15.42 10.09 11.22
C TRP A 266 -15.93 10.68 9.90
N LYS A 267 -17.23 10.93 9.80
CA LYS A 267 -17.83 11.61 8.63
C LYS A 267 -17.24 13.00 8.41
N SER A 268 -16.97 13.73 9.49
CA SER A 268 -16.32 15.04 9.42
C SER A 268 -14.90 14.94 8.89
N TYR A 269 -14.14 13.92 9.30
CA TYR A 269 -12.82 13.64 8.74
C TYR A 269 -12.88 13.32 7.25
N LEU A 270 -13.78 12.42 6.82
CA LEU A 270 -13.91 12.06 5.40
C LEU A 270 -14.25 13.27 4.53
N ARG A 271 -15.09 14.19 5.03
CA ARG A 271 -15.39 15.44 4.33
C ARG A 271 -14.17 16.35 4.22
N ARG A 272 -13.40 16.55 5.30
CA ARG A 272 -12.14 17.32 5.23
C ARG A 272 -11.12 16.69 4.26
N LEU A 273 -11.07 15.36 4.20
CA LEU A 273 -10.23 14.63 3.26
C LEU A 273 -10.72 14.84 1.81
N ALA A 274 -12.04 14.84 1.58
CA ALA A 274 -12.64 15.15 0.29
C ALA A 274 -12.33 16.59 -0.16
N ASP A 275 -12.46 17.58 0.73
CA ASP A 275 -12.11 18.97 0.44
C ASP A 275 -10.62 19.13 0.07
N ALA A 276 -9.73 18.41 0.76
CA ALA A 276 -8.30 18.39 0.46
C ALA A 276 -7.99 17.73 -0.90
N LEU A 277 -8.71 16.66 -1.25
CA LEU A 277 -8.63 16.01 -2.56
C LEU A 277 -9.10 16.96 -3.66
N GLU A 278 -10.23 17.64 -3.47
CA GLU A 278 -10.76 18.59 -4.45
C GLU A 278 -9.75 19.72 -4.75
N LEU A 279 -9.21 20.32 -3.69
CA LEU A 279 -8.20 21.37 -3.81
C LEU A 279 -6.93 20.87 -4.51
N GLY A 280 -6.45 19.67 -4.16
CA GLY A 280 -5.24 19.09 -4.74
C GLY A 280 -5.40 18.69 -6.21
N LEU A 281 -6.59 18.23 -6.60
CA LEU A 281 -6.94 17.83 -7.95
C LEU A 281 -7.44 19.01 -8.81
N GLN A 282 -7.53 20.20 -8.23
CA GLN A 282 -7.90 21.41 -8.95
C GLN A 282 -6.95 21.63 -10.15
N GLY A 283 -7.55 21.80 -11.34
CA GLY A 283 -6.86 21.99 -12.60
C GLY A 283 -6.71 20.73 -13.47
N ILE A 284 -6.86 19.51 -12.92
CA ILE A 284 -7.04 18.31 -13.76
C ILE A 284 -8.44 18.36 -14.38
N ALA A 285 -9.45 18.56 -13.55
CA ALA A 285 -10.86 18.57 -13.91
C ALA A 285 -11.33 19.83 -14.68
N SER A 286 -10.41 20.74 -15.02
CA SER A 286 -10.70 22.03 -15.66
C SER A 286 -10.16 22.12 -17.09
N ARG A 287 -9.74 21.00 -17.69
CA ARG A 287 -9.45 20.94 -19.12
C ARG A 287 -10.67 20.38 -19.87
N PRO A 288 -11.59 21.24 -20.32
CA PRO A 288 -12.46 20.86 -21.42
C PRO A 288 -11.59 20.76 -22.67
N GLU A 289 -11.63 19.59 -23.28
CA GLU A 289 -11.47 19.35 -24.72
C GLU A 289 -10.38 20.17 -25.44
N ALA A 290 -9.19 19.59 -25.57
CA ALA A 290 -8.54 19.61 -26.88
C ALA A 290 -9.28 18.54 -27.68
N GLY A 291 -10.36 18.88 -28.38
CA GLY A 291 -10.23 19.58 -29.65
C GLY A 291 -9.69 18.59 -30.66
N THR A 292 -10.60 17.88 -31.34
CA THR A 292 -10.46 17.45 -32.74
C THR A 292 -9.03 17.49 -33.29
N SER A 293 -8.18 16.54 -32.87
CA SER A 293 -6.91 16.29 -33.54
C SER A 293 -7.15 15.37 -34.73
N ASP A 294 -7.81 15.91 -35.74
CA ASP A 294 -7.84 15.37 -37.08
C ASP A 294 -6.51 15.76 -37.77
N GLN A 295 -5.40 15.17 -37.30
CA GLN A 295 -4.13 15.23 -38.03
C GLN A 295 -3.65 13.81 -38.31
N PRO A 296 -3.46 13.43 -39.58
CA PRO A 296 -2.95 12.11 -39.92
C PRO A 296 -1.50 11.98 -39.45
N ALA A 297 -1.22 10.85 -38.81
CA ALA A 297 0.09 10.44 -38.36
C ALA A 297 1.06 10.32 -39.55
N GLY A 298 2.00 11.26 -39.63
CA GLY A 298 3.09 11.19 -40.59
C GLY A 298 4.22 12.08 -40.14
N LEU A 299 5.12 11.53 -39.32
CA LEU A 299 6.58 11.74 -39.34
C LEU A 299 7.21 11.06 -38.11
N ALA A 300 8.12 10.13 -38.38
CA ALA A 300 8.91 9.43 -37.38
C ALA A 300 9.85 10.40 -36.65
N PRO A 301 10.12 10.21 -35.34
CA PRO A 301 11.10 11.03 -34.63
C PRO A 301 12.51 10.66 -35.12
N VAL A 302 13.20 11.64 -35.70
CA VAL A 302 14.65 11.64 -35.85
C VAL A 302 15.24 11.97 -34.48
N PHE A 303 16.12 11.12 -33.97
CA PHE A 303 16.88 11.35 -32.74
C PHE A 303 18.24 11.95 -33.11
N GLU A 304 18.54 13.14 -32.58
CA GLU A 304 19.91 13.65 -32.38
C GLU A 304 20.33 13.46 -30.93
#